data_AF-A0A7S1FVX8-F1
#
_entry.id   AF-A0A7S1FVX8-F1
#
_cell.length_a   1.000
_cell.length_b   1.000
_cell.length_c   1.000
_cell.angle_alpha   90.00
_cell.angle_beta   90.00
_cell.angle_gamma   90.00
#
_symmetry.space_group_name_H-M   'P 1'
#
loop_
_entity.id
_entity.type
_entity.pdbx_description
1 polymer ?
#
loop_
_entity_poly.entity_id
_entity_poly.type
_entity_poly.pdbx_seq_one_letter_code
_entity_poly.pdbx_strand_id
1 'polypeptide(L)'
;MKSPPMLTILGYAGNLDVPLSYCIGAPYLITECKFSNRAQIAISALSQALHKEDNVAICRFVKYKDSDPVVGVLCPLLPIETYQASSDIVSTYNQLFFIQMPFVGELSKIRSIHSEKYNENAKESKVVDDLISSLLQSEKQLYPENSLNPCIQIIHETLKHRIISPHHPLIDTCLKHFRSCQCTESSNLSITDSLITPRSMLPRVVEYLNAYYRVCPLKQTKKK
;
A
#
# COMPACT_ATOMS: atom_id res chain seq x y z
N MET A 1 -25.48 3.13 27.44
CA MET A 1 -26.10 4.17 26.58
C MET A 1 -25.95 3.74 25.14
N LYS A 2 -27.03 3.78 24.35
CA LYS A 2 -27.02 3.38 22.95
C LYS A 2 -26.48 4.52 22.08
N SER A 3 -25.27 4.40 21.53
CA SER A 3 -24.68 5.46 20.69
C SER A 3 -25.12 5.31 19.23
N PRO A 4 -25.69 6.36 18.61
CA PRO A 4 -25.98 6.36 17.18
C PRO A 4 -24.69 6.43 16.35
N PRO A 5 -24.75 6.06 15.06
CA PRO A 5 -23.65 6.31 14.13
C PRO A 5 -23.31 7.79 14.11
N MET A 6 -22.04 8.13 14.36
CA MET A 6 -21.61 9.52 14.51
C MET A 6 -20.12 9.65 14.26
N LEU A 7 -19.74 10.72 13.56
CA LEU A 7 -18.36 11.17 13.44
C LEU A 7 -18.24 12.53 14.12
N THR A 8 -17.32 12.66 15.06
CA THR A 8 -17.10 13.88 15.84
C THR A 8 -15.63 14.21 15.86
N ILE A 9 -15.28 15.44 15.45
CA ILE A 9 -13.92 15.97 15.56
C ILE A 9 -13.65 16.29 17.03
N LEU A 10 -12.61 15.69 17.59
CA LEU A 10 -12.14 15.91 18.95
C LEU A 10 -11.12 17.05 19.02
N GLY A 11 -10.32 17.22 17.96
CA GLY A 11 -9.29 18.24 17.86
C GLY A 11 -8.49 18.14 16.57
N TYR A 12 -7.45 18.96 16.47
CA TYR A 12 -6.53 18.99 15.33
C TYR A 12 -5.10 18.77 15.83
N ALA A 13 -4.27 18.14 15.00
CA ALA A 13 -2.85 17.88 15.29
C ALA A 13 -2.03 18.08 14.01
N GLY A 14 -0.72 18.28 14.16
CA GLY A 14 0.18 18.34 13.01
C GLY A 14 0.23 16.99 12.31
N ASN A 15 0.42 17.00 11.00
CA ASN A 15 0.56 15.77 10.20
C ASN A 15 1.74 14.90 10.69
N LEU A 16 2.83 15.53 11.14
CA LEU A 16 4.00 14.86 11.71
C LEU A 16 3.74 14.24 13.09
N ASP A 17 2.76 14.74 13.84
CA ASP A 17 2.40 14.22 15.16
C ASP A 17 1.62 12.89 15.07
N VAL A 18 1.16 12.54 13.87
CA VAL A 18 0.36 11.34 13.62
C VAL A 18 1.06 10.43 12.59
N PRO A 19 2.01 9.59 13.03
CA PRO A 19 2.72 8.68 12.14
C PRO A 19 1.76 7.68 11.46
N LEU A 20 1.89 7.53 10.14
CA LEU A 20 1.15 6.52 9.37
C LEU A 20 1.39 5.09 9.88
N SER A 21 2.53 4.83 10.55
CA SER A 21 2.83 3.55 11.17
C SER A 21 1.88 3.18 12.33
N TYR A 22 1.18 4.17 12.90
CA TYR A 22 0.17 3.93 13.93
C TYR A 22 -1.22 3.75 13.36
N CYS A 23 -1.47 4.05 12.09
CA CYS A 23 -2.78 3.83 11.49
C CYS A 23 -3.11 2.33 11.39
N ILE A 24 -4.36 1.96 11.68
CA ILE A 24 -4.86 0.58 11.68
C ILE A 24 -6.11 0.47 10.80
N GLY A 25 -6.22 -0.65 10.11
CA GLY A 25 -7.41 -1.00 9.33
C GLY A 25 -7.49 -0.31 7.99
N ALA A 26 -8.60 -0.55 7.29
CA ALA A 26 -8.84 0.05 5.98
C ALA A 26 -9.31 1.50 6.13
N PRO A 27 -8.84 2.42 5.26
CA PRO A 27 -9.35 3.79 5.23
C PRO A 27 -10.82 3.81 4.84
N TYR A 28 -11.57 4.73 5.44
CA TYR A 28 -12.95 5.03 5.06
C TYR A 28 -13.00 6.37 4.34
N LEU A 29 -13.55 6.37 3.12
CA LEU A 29 -13.80 7.62 2.41
C LEU A 29 -15.01 8.34 3.02
N ILE A 30 -14.84 9.61 3.36
CA ILE A 30 -15.91 10.47 3.86
C ILE A 30 -16.40 11.33 2.70
N THR A 31 -17.63 11.06 2.28
CA THR A 31 -18.30 11.76 1.19
C THR A 31 -19.60 12.41 1.68
N GLU A 32 -20.16 13.27 0.83
CA GLU A 32 -21.44 13.89 1.08
C GLU A 32 -22.59 12.86 1.13
N CYS A 33 -23.60 13.16 1.94
CA CYS A 33 -24.84 12.40 1.92
C CYS A 33 -25.74 12.93 0.80
N LYS A 34 -26.23 12.03 -0.08
CA LYS A 34 -27.34 12.26 -1.03
C LYS A 34 -27.24 13.57 -1.84
N PHE A 35 -26.11 13.81 -2.52
CA PHE A 35 -25.93 14.95 -3.43
C PHE A 35 -26.13 16.34 -2.77
N SER A 36 -25.89 16.46 -1.46
CA SER A 36 -25.92 17.76 -0.80
C SER A 36 -24.69 18.59 -1.20
N ASN A 37 -24.87 19.51 -2.15
CA ASN A 37 -23.83 20.45 -2.58
C ASN A 37 -23.22 21.21 -1.39
N ARG A 38 -24.04 21.58 -0.40
CA ARG A 38 -23.56 22.28 0.79
C ARG A 38 -22.61 21.41 1.63
N ALA A 39 -22.94 20.14 1.82
CA ALA A 39 -22.07 19.21 2.56
C ALA A 39 -20.78 18.94 1.78
N GLN A 40 -20.89 18.77 0.47
CA GLN A 40 -19.74 18.56 -0.40
C GLN A 40 -18.76 19.75 -0.37
N ILE A 41 -19.27 20.98 -0.48
CA ILE A 41 -18.46 22.20 -0.35
C ILE A 41 -17.81 22.27 1.04
N ALA A 42 -18.54 21.94 2.10
CA ALA A 42 -18.00 21.95 3.47
C ALA A 42 -16.88 20.92 3.67
N ILE A 43 -17.05 19.69 3.17
CA ILE A 43 -16.02 18.64 3.22
C ILE A 43 -14.80 19.06 2.41
N SER A 44 -15.01 19.58 1.20
CA SER A 44 -13.92 20.05 0.34
C SER A 44 -13.14 21.21 0.95
N ALA A 45 -13.86 22.17 1.56
CA ALA A 45 -13.25 23.30 2.27
C ALA A 45 -12.46 22.84 3.49
N LEU A 46 -12.99 21.88 4.27
CA LEU A 46 -12.29 21.30 5.41
C LEU A 46 -11.02 20.56 4.97
N SER A 47 -11.11 19.73 3.91
CA SER A 47 -9.97 19.02 3.33
C SER A 47 -8.89 19.99 2.86
N GLN A 48 -9.29 21.06 2.16
CA GLN A 48 -8.35 22.08 1.71
C GLN A 48 -7.70 22.83 2.88
N ALA A 49 -8.46 23.12 3.94
CA ALA A 49 -7.92 23.78 5.13
C ALA A 49 -6.90 22.90 5.86
N LEU A 50 -7.22 21.62 6.07
CA LEU A 50 -6.30 20.65 6.67
C LEU A 50 -5.01 20.52 5.87
N HIS A 51 -5.12 20.46 4.53
CA HIS A 51 -3.96 20.40 3.66
C HIS A 51 -3.09 21.66 3.72
N LYS A 52 -3.70 22.86 3.72
CA LYS A 52 -2.97 24.13 3.75
C LYS A 52 -2.19 24.33 5.04
N GLU A 53 -2.75 23.88 6.15
CA GLU A 53 -2.15 24.04 7.48
C GLU A 53 -1.27 22.84 7.89
N ASP A 54 -1.02 21.88 6.99
CA ASP A 54 -0.33 20.60 7.26
C ASP A 54 -0.83 19.90 8.54
N ASN A 55 -2.15 19.91 8.71
CA ASN A 55 -2.83 19.42 9.89
C ASN A 55 -3.77 18.27 9.54
N VAL A 56 -4.07 17.46 10.56
CA VAL A 56 -5.05 16.38 10.52
C VAL A 56 -6.08 16.56 11.63
N ALA A 57 -7.29 16.02 11.45
CA ALA A 57 -8.34 16.12 12.47
C ALA A 57 -8.51 14.80 13.21
N ILE A 58 -8.32 14.81 14.54
CA ILE A 58 -8.54 13.66 15.40
C ILE A 58 -10.04 13.49 15.62
N CYS A 59 -10.57 12.30 15.37
CA CYS A 59 -12.00 12.04 15.36
C CYS A 59 -12.39 10.82 16.20
N ARG A 60 -13.55 10.91 16.82
CA ARG A 60 -14.30 9.77 17.35
C ARG A 60 -15.31 9.33 16.30
N PHE A 61 -15.30 8.06 15.94
CA PHE A 61 -16.18 7.46 14.95
C PHE A 61 -16.95 6.27 15.53
N VAL A 62 -18.27 6.30 15.41
CA VAL A 62 -19.17 5.18 15.74
C VAL A 62 -19.81 4.74 14.43
N LYS A 63 -19.49 3.53 13.97
CA LYS A 63 -19.89 3.05 12.63
C LYS A 63 -21.35 2.59 12.59
N TYR A 64 -21.75 1.80 13.57
CA TYR A 64 -23.09 1.25 13.68
C TYR A 64 -23.73 1.66 15.00
N LYS A 65 -25.06 1.60 15.05
CA LYS A 65 -25.79 1.77 16.30
C LYS A 65 -25.30 0.73 17.30
N ASP A 66 -24.96 1.17 18.50
CA ASP A 66 -24.46 0.32 19.59
C ASP A 66 -23.10 -0.35 19.33
N SER A 67 -22.34 0.12 18.31
CA SER A 67 -20.94 -0.29 18.13
C SER A 67 -20.00 0.51 19.03
N ASP A 68 -18.86 -0.11 19.35
CA ASP A 68 -17.81 0.55 20.11
C ASP A 68 -17.24 1.75 19.33
N PRO A 69 -17.03 2.90 20.00
CA PRO A 69 -16.42 4.05 19.37
C PRO A 69 -14.95 3.76 19.06
N VAL A 70 -14.57 4.10 17.84
CA VAL A 70 -13.20 4.04 17.36
C VAL A 70 -12.63 5.46 17.36
N VAL A 71 -11.34 5.60 17.70
CA VAL A 71 -10.60 6.84 17.52
C VAL A 71 -9.77 6.73 16.26
N GLY A 72 -9.65 7.82 15.51
CA GLY A 72 -8.87 7.85 14.29
C GLY A 72 -8.58 9.27 13.84
N VAL A 73 -8.07 9.38 12.63
CA VAL A 73 -7.64 10.63 12.01
C VAL A 73 -8.38 10.83 10.71
N LEU A 74 -8.81 12.06 10.46
CA LEU A 74 -9.24 12.54 9.15
C LEU A 74 -8.08 13.25 8.48
N CYS A 75 -7.72 12.76 7.31
CA CYS A 75 -6.67 13.35 6.50
C CYS A 75 -7.23 13.85 5.16
N PRO A 76 -6.63 14.91 4.60
CA PRO A 76 -7.02 15.42 3.30
C PRO A 76 -6.65 14.45 2.18
N LEU A 77 -7.63 14.18 1.30
CA LEU A 77 -7.39 13.54 0.01
C LEU A 77 -7.55 14.61 -1.07
N LEU A 78 -6.41 15.06 -1.60
CA LEU A 78 -6.43 15.91 -2.78
C LEU A 78 -6.61 15.04 -4.02
N PRO A 79 -7.48 15.44 -4.97
CA PRO A 79 -7.56 14.77 -6.24
C PRO A 79 -6.22 14.89 -6.94
N ILE A 80 -5.62 13.73 -7.25
CA ILE A 80 -4.50 13.68 -8.18
C ILE A 80 -5.06 14.11 -9.53
N GLU A 81 -4.51 15.15 -10.12
CA GLU A 81 -4.82 15.59 -11.49
C GLU A 81 -4.50 14.44 -12.45
N THR A 82 -5.43 13.52 -12.63
CA THR A 82 -5.34 12.52 -13.68
C THR A 82 -5.72 13.24 -14.97
N TYR A 83 -4.71 13.48 -15.80
CA TYR A 83 -4.87 13.96 -17.17
C TYR A 83 -5.73 12.98 -17.96
N GLN A 84 -7.06 13.11 -17.88
CA GLN A 84 -7.98 12.48 -18.80
C GLN A 84 -8.25 13.47 -19.94
N ALA A 85 -7.76 13.11 -21.12
CA ALA A 85 -7.80 13.87 -22.37
C ALA A 85 -9.21 13.98 -23.00
N SER A 86 -10.27 13.99 -22.18
CA SER A 86 -11.64 14.18 -22.65
C SER A 86 -12.23 15.40 -21.96
N SER A 87 -12.63 16.36 -22.78
CA SER A 87 -13.10 17.71 -22.51
C SER A 87 -14.40 17.77 -21.70
N ASP A 88 -14.36 17.37 -20.43
CA ASP A 88 -15.34 17.73 -19.42
C ASP A 88 -14.59 17.88 -18.09
N ILE A 89 -14.43 19.12 -17.64
CA ILE A 89 -13.83 19.45 -16.35
C ILE A 89 -14.80 18.96 -15.27
N VAL A 90 -14.72 17.68 -14.89
CA VAL A 90 -15.37 17.18 -13.68
C VAL A 90 -14.59 17.78 -12.52
N SER A 91 -15.11 18.86 -11.95
CA SER A 91 -14.56 19.49 -10.75
C SER A 91 -14.47 18.43 -9.65
N THR A 92 -13.30 17.85 -9.46
CA THR A 92 -13.05 16.87 -8.41
C THR A 92 -13.00 17.63 -7.09
N TYR A 93 -14.03 17.42 -6.26
CA TYR A 93 -14.06 17.99 -4.92
C TYR A 93 -13.00 17.28 -4.05
N ASN A 94 -12.33 18.05 -3.19
CA ASN A 94 -11.41 17.47 -2.22
C ASN A 94 -12.19 16.59 -1.25
N GLN A 95 -11.65 15.41 -0.95
CA GLN A 95 -12.29 14.44 -0.07
C GLN A 95 -11.49 14.31 1.23
N LEU A 96 -12.07 13.60 2.19
CA LEU A 96 -11.42 13.24 3.44
C LEU A 96 -11.43 11.72 3.57
N PHE A 97 -10.35 11.15 4.07
CA PHE A 97 -10.36 9.75 4.50
C PHE A 97 -10.18 9.67 6.01
N PHE A 98 -10.92 8.75 6.64
CA PHE A 98 -10.77 8.39 8.04
C PHE A 98 -9.93 7.12 8.14
N ILE A 99 -8.87 7.14 8.93
CA ILE A 99 -8.12 5.93 9.32
C ILE A 99 -8.17 5.77 10.83
N GLN A 100 -8.46 4.56 11.28
CA GLN A 100 -8.49 4.22 12.69
C GLN A 100 -7.08 4.27 13.29
N MET A 101 -7.00 4.69 14.55
CA MET A 101 -5.77 4.70 15.35
C MET A 101 -5.92 3.77 16.55
N PRO A 102 -4.82 3.17 17.04
CA PRO A 102 -4.83 2.31 18.20
C PRO A 102 -5.13 3.12 19.45
N PHE A 103 -5.77 2.45 20.40
CA PHE A 103 -5.73 2.93 21.78
C PHE A 103 -4.35 2.66 22.39
N VAL A 104 -4.00 3.42 23.44
CA VAL A 104 -2.72 3.27 24.14
C VAL A 104 -2.47 1.83 24.63
N GLY A 105 -3.54 1.10 24.98
CA GLY A 105 -3.45 -0.30 25.41
C GLY A 105 -3.08 -1.30 24.32
N GLU A 106 -3.20 -0.93 23.03
CA GLU A 106 -2.89 -1.79 21.88
C GLU A 106 -1.45 -1.62 21.39
N LEU A 107 -0.76 -0.56 21.84
CA LEU A 107 0.61 -0.28 21.45
C LEU A 107 1.56 -1.28 22.09
N SER A 108 2.12 -2.17 21.28
CA SER A 108 3.18 -3.08 21.71
C SER A 108 4.52 -2.35 21.76
N LYS A 109 5.12 -2.26 22.97
CA LYS A 109 6.48 -1.74 23.13
C LYS A 109 7.48 -2.79 22.65
N ILE A 110 7.91 -2.68 21.41
CA ILE A 110 9.02 -3.47 20.90
C ILE A 110 10.32 -2.87 21.46
N ARG A 111 11.17 -3.70 22.07
CA ARG A 111 12.50 -3.26 22.53
C ARG A 111 13.31 -2.84 21.30
N SER A 112 13.87 -1.63 21.34
CA SER A 112 14.69 -1.16 20.24
C SER A 112 15.88 -2.10 20.01
N ILE A 113 16.07 -2.52 18.76
CA ILE A 113 17.22 -3.30 18.31
C ILE A 113 18.33 -2.32 17.90
N HIS A 114 18.60 -1.30 18.72
CA HIS A 114 19.84 -0.54 18.57
C HIS A 114 20.96 -1.44 19.07
N SER A 115 21.50 -2.25 18.15
CA SER A 115 22.68 -3.04 18.40
C SER A 115 23.88 -2.09 18.44
N GLU A 116 24.31 -1.71 19.64
CA GLU A 116 25.57 -0.97 19.89
C GLU A 116 26.82 -1.68 19.30
N LYS A 117 26.66 -2.87 18.70
CA LYS A 117 27.73 -3.69 18.13
C LYS A 117 27.84 -3.60 16.60
N TYR A 118 26.96 -2.87 15.93
CA TYR A 118 27.11 -2.61 14.50
C TYR A 118 27.92 -1.33 14.29
N ASN A 119 29.24 -1.47 14.18
CA ASN A 119 30.05 -0.41 13.56
C ASN A 119 29.75 -0.44 12.07
N GLU A 120 29.07 0.59 11.56
CA GLU A 120 28.84 0.75 10.13
C GLU A 120 30.19 0.84 9.41
N ASN A 121 30.55 -0.22 8.69
CA ASN A 121 31.70 -0.17 7.81
C ASN A 121 31.35 0.74 6.63
N ALA A 122 32.11 1.82 6.41
CA ALA A 122 31.88 2.76 5.31
C ALA A 122 31.88 2.11 3.91
N LYS A 123 32.45 0.90 3.77
CA LYS A 123 32.38 0.10 2.54
C LYS A 123 31.04 -0.62 2.37
N GLU A 124 30.44 -1.08 3.46
CA GLU A 124 29.13 -1.75 3.46
C GLU A 124 28.03 -0.74 3.16
N SER A 125 28.05 0.42 3.82
CA SER A 125 27.07 1.49 3.57
C SER A 125 27.09 1.93 2.11
N LYS A 126 28.27 2.17 1.51
CA LYS A 126 28.36 2.54 0.09
C LYS A 126 27.76 1.51 -0.87
N VAL A 127 28.03 0.22 -0.65
CA VAL A 127 27.48 -0.84 -1.51
C VAL A 127 25.96 -0.94 -1.35
N VAL A 128 25.43 -0.70 -0.14
CA VAL A 128 23.99 -0.64 0.11
C VAL A 128 23.36 0.59 -0.56
N ASP A 129 23.99 1.75 -0.47
CA ASP A 129 23.51 3.00 -1.10
C ASP A 129 23.51 2.89 -2.63
N ASP A 130 24.53 2.27 -3.22
CA ASP A 130 24.62 1.98 -4.65
C ASP A 130 23.50 1.01 -5.09
N LEU A 131 23.23 -0.01 -4.28
CA LEU A 131 22.13 -0.96 -4.52
C LEU A 131 20.77 -0.27 -4.45
N ILE A 132 20.53 0.56 -3.42
CA ILE A 132 19.29 1.33 -3.27
C ILE A 132 19.10 2.27 -4.46
N SER A 133 20.16 3.00 -4.84
CA SER A 133 20.14 3.93 -5.97
C SER A 133 19.82 3.21 -7.29
N SER A 134 20.38 2.01 -7.50
CA SER A 134 20.06 1.18 -8.67
C SER A 134 18.61 0.69 -8.69
N LEU A 135 17.98 0.49 -7.53
CA LEU A 135 16.59 0.06 -7.41
C LEU A 135 15.60 1.23 -7.55
N LEU A 136 15.99 2.44 -7.14
CA LEU A 136 15.14 3.63 -7.18
C LEU A 136 15.01 4.22 -8.59
N GLN A 137 16.00 4.10 -9.47
CA GLN A 137 15.99 4.75 -10.81
C GLN A 137 14.86 4.29 -11.77
N SER A 138 14.02 3.32 -11.39
CA SER A 138 12.96 2.73 -12.22
C SER A 138 11.53 3.11 -11.81
N GLU A 139 11.32 4.25 -11.14
CA GLU A 139 10.08 4.66 -10.46
C GLU A 139 8.78 4.54 -11.30
N LYS A 140 8.87 4.50 -12.64
CA LYS A 140 7.70 4.45 -13.53
C LYS A 140 7.16 3.06 -13.88
N GLN A 141 7.75 1.97 -13.37
CA GLN A 141 7.41 0.62 -13.87
C GLN A 141 6.62 -0.27 -12.89
N LEU A 142 6.50 0.10 -11.62
CA LEU A 142 5.86 -0.73 -10.61
C LEU A 142 4.71 0.04 -9.93
N TYR A 143 3.50 -0.17 -10.43
CA TYR A 143 2.27 0.31 -9.80
C TYR A 143 1.52 -0.88 -9.21
N PRO A 144 1.86 -1.32 -7.97
CA PRO A 144 1.21 -2.48 -7.36
C PRO A 144 -0.30 -2.26 -7.19
N GLU A 145 -0.74 -1.02 -7.05
CA GLU A 145 -2.16 -0.64 -6.94
C GLU A 145 -2.97 -0.96 -8.20
N ASN A 146 -2.32 -0.99 -9.37
CA ASN A 146 -2.97 -1.36 -10.64
C ASN A 146 -3.01 -2.88 -10.86
N SER A 147 -2.26 -3.64 -10.05
CA SER A 147 -2.27 -5.10 -10.13
C SER A 147 -3.45 -5.67 -9.36
N LEU A 148 -4.20 -6.57 -10.00
CA LEU A 148 -5.26 -7.30 -9.32
C LEU A 148 -4.65 -8.33 -8.37
N ASN A 149 -5.38 -8.66 -7.30
CA ASN A 149 -4.94 -9.69 -6.38
C ASN A 149 -4.78 -11.05 -7.12
N PRO A 150 -3.57 -11.63 -7.16
CA PRO A 150 -3.31 -12.84 -7.94
C PRO A 150 -4.06 -14.05 -7.41
N CYS A 151 -4.39 -14.10 -6.11
CA CYS A 151 -5.18 -15.19 -5.55
C CYS A 151 -6.57 -15.25 -6.19
N ILE A 152 -7.20 -14.09 -6.44
CA ILE A 152 -8.52 -14.02 -7.07
C ILE A 152 -8.44 -14.50 -8.52
N GLN A 153 -7.40 -14.07 -9.24
CA GLN A 153 -7.17 -14.49 -10.63
C GLN A 153 -6.93 -16.00 -10.72
N ILE A 154 -6.07 -16.55 -9.87
CA ILE A 154 -5.77 -18.00 -9.83
C ILE A 154 -7.04 -18.81 -9.52
N ILE A 155 -7.85 -18.38 -8.55
CA ILE A 155 -9.12 -19.03 -8.23
C ILE A 155 -10.03 -19.03 -9.46
N HIS A 156 -10.19 -17.89 -10.13
CA HIS A 156 -11.06 -17.77 -11.30
C HIS A 156 -10.59 -18.66 -12.46
N GLU A 157 -9.30 -18.68 -12.75
CA GLU A 157 -8.73 -19.56 -13.79
C GLU A 157 -8.87 -21.05 -13.42
N THR A 158 -8.70 -21.37 -12.14
CA THR A 158 -8.92 -22.75 -11.65
C THR A 158 -10.37 -23.18 -11.78
N LEU A 159 -11.33 -22.29 -11.47
CA LEU A 159 -12.76 -22.55 -11.62
C LEU A 159 -13.14 -22.74 -13.09
N LYS A 160 -12.68 -21.85 -13.99
CA LYS A 160 -12.88 -22.02 -15.43
C LYS A 160 -12.37 -23.37 -15.90
N HIS A 161 -11.16 -23.74 -15.50
CA HIS A 161 -10.56 -25.02 -15.88
C HIS A 161 -11.35 -26.22 -15.36
N ARG A 162 -11.79 -26.20 -14.10
CA ARG A 162 -12.63 -27.25 -13.50
C ARG A 162 -13.97 -27.39 -14.22
N ILE A 163 -14.58 -26.29 -14.66
CA ILE A 163 -15.85 -26.30 -15.39
C ILE A 163 -15.68 -26.91 -16.79
N ILE A 164 -14.60 -26.53 -17.49
CA ILE A 164 -14.33 -27.00 -18.85
C ILE A 164 -13.79 -28.45 -18.87
N SER A 165 -13.04 -28.86 -17.84
CA SER A 165 -12.35 -30.15 -17.78
C SER A 165 -12.35 -30.71 -16.36
N PRO A 166 -13.44 -31.40 -15.93
CA PRO A 166 -13.63 -31.83 -14.55
C PRO A 166 -12.69 -32.95 -14.10
N HIS A 167 -12.14 -33.73 -15.04
CA HIS A 167 -11.25 -34.86 -14.76
C HIS A 167 -9.77 -34.55 -14.99
N HIS A 168 -9.44 -33.35 -15.47
CA HIS A 168 -8.04 -32.96 -15.67
C HIS A 168 -7.45 -32.45 -14.33
N PRO A 169 -6.17 -32.76 -14.01
CA PRO A 169 -5.51 -32.22 -12.83
C PRO A 169 -5.55 -30.69 -12.82
N LEU A 170 -5.49 -30.11 -11.62
CA LEU A 170 -5.48 -28.66 -11.43
C LEU A 170 -4.32 -28.02 -12.21
N ILE A 171 -4.54 -26.80 -12.69
CA ILE A 171 -3.48 -26.07 -13.39
C ILE A 171 -2.38 -25.72 -12.38
N ASP A 172 -1.16 -26.24 -12.60
CA ASP A 172 0.06 -25.78 -11.93
C ASP A 172 0.47 -24.40 -12.49
N THR A 173 -0.35 -23.37 -12.28
CA THR A 173 -0.01 -22.00 -12.66
C THR A 173 1.17 -21.46 -11.86
N CYS A 174 1.47 -22.03 -10.68
CA CYS A 174 2.55 -21.56 -9.81
C CYS A 174 3.97 -22.04 -10.19
N LEU A 175 4.14 -23.06 -11.04
CA LEU A 175 5.47 -23.68 -11.25
C LEU A 175 5.99 -23.66 -12.69
N LYS A 176 5.13 -23.53 -13.70
CA LYS A 176 5.57 -23.72 -15.10
C LYS A 176 6.40 -22.56 -15.67
N HIS A 177 6.30 -21.34 -15.12
CA HIS A 177 7.07 -20.19 -15.63
C HIS A 177 8.49 -20.05 -15.07
N PHE A 178 8.86 -20.73 -13.99
CA PHE A 178 10.25 -20.74 -13.52
C PHE A 178 11.19 -21.58 -14.40
N ARG A 179 10.66 -22.47 -15.26
CA ARG A 179 11.47 -23.41 -16.04
C ARG A 179 11.53 -23.14 -17.54
N SER A 180 10.68 -22.30 -18.12
CA SER A 180 10.70 -22.03 -19.57
C SER A 180 11.06 -20.57 -19.86
N CYS A 181 12.35 -20.25 -19.70
CA CYS A 181 12.98 -19.16 -20.45
C CYS A 181 13.17 -19.61 -21.91
N GLN A 182 12.10 -19.73 -22.69
CA GLN A 182 12.17 -19.60 -24.15
C GLN A 182 10.87 -18.97 -24.64
N CYS A 183 11.04 -17.90 -25.41
CA CYS A 183 10.02 -17.03 -25.96
C CYS A 183 8.99 -17.81 -26.79
N THR A 184 7.69 -17.58 -26.55
CA THR A 184 6.69 -17.55 -27.63
C THR A 184 5.61 -16.52 -27.32
N GLU A 185 5.33 -15.71 -28.33
CA GLU A 185 4.31 -14.68 -28.38
C GLU A 185 2.93 -15.33 -28.24
N SER A 186 2.34 -15.21 -27.05
CA SER A 186 0.89 -15.34 -26.89
C SER A 186 0.43 -14.25 -25.93
N SER A 187 -0.57 -13.50 -26.39
CA SER A 187 -1.07 -12.23 -25.88
C SER A 187 -1.85 -12.34 -24.56
N ASN A 188 -1.49 -13.27 -23.69
CA ASN A 188 -2.03 -13.37 -22.35
C ASN A 188 -0.92 -13.00 -21.36
N LEU A 189 -0.96 -11.80 -20.80
CA LEU A 189 -0.07 -11.43 -19.69
C LEU A 189 -0.19 -12.50 -18.60
N SER A 190 0.89 -13.24 -18.37
CA SER A 190 0.94 -14.26 -17.34
C SER A 190 0.84 -13.56 -15.98
N ILE A 191 0.03 -14.12 -15.07
CA ILE A 191 -0.17 -13.60 -13.69
C ILE A 191 1.19 -13.35 -13.02
N THR A 192 2.18 -14.22 -13.28
CA THR A 192 3.54 -14.09 -12.75
C THR A 192 4.30 -12.90 -13.31
N ASP A 193 4.11 -12.54 -14.58
CA ASP A 193 4.81 -11.40 -15.19
C ASP A 193 4.34 -10.06 -14.60
N SER A 194 3.11 -10.00 -14.06
CA SER A 194 2.60 -8.81 -13.35
C SER A 194 3.12 -8.65 -11.91
N LEU A 195 3.66 -9.72 -11.32
CA LEU A 195 4.17 -9.75 -9.94
C LEU A 195 5.70 -9.67 -9.86
N ILE A 196 6.38 -9.90 -10.98
CA ILE A 196 7.84 -9.93 -11.04
C ILE A 196 8.36 -8.53 -11.38
N THR A 197 9.53 -8.19 -10.84
CA THR A 197 10.24 -6.96 -11.21
C THR A 197 10.52 -6.95 -12.71
N PRO A 198 10.44 -5.79 -13.38
CA PRO A 198 10.69 -5.69 -14.81
C PRO A 198 12.03 -6.33 -15.17
N ARG A 199 12.05 -7.15 -16.23
CA ARG A 199 13.27 -7.87 -16.66
C ARG A 199 14.43 -6.92 -17.01
N SER A 200 14.11 -5.68 -17.38
CA SER A 200 15.07 -4.58 -17.59
C SER A 200 15.92 -4.27 -16.36
N MET A 201 15.43 -4.54 -15.14
CA MET A 201 16.13 -4.26 -13.89
C MET A 201 17.09 -5.38 -13.47
N LEU A 202 16.80 -6.63 -13.85
CA LEU A 202 17.51 -7.80 -13.34
C LEU A 202 19.02 -7.77 -13.62
N PRO A 203 19.52 -7.45 -14.82
CA PRO A 203 20.96 -7.48 -15.10
C PRO A 203 21.75 -6.50 -14.21
N ARG A 204 21.18 -5.32 -13.94
CA ARG A 204 21.82 -4.28 -13.11
C ARG A 204 21.84 -4.70 -11.65
N VAL A 205 20.70 -5.16 -11.14
CA VAL A 205 20.54 -5.56 -9.74
C VAL A 205 21.44 -6.76 -9.40
N VAL A 206 21.64 -7.69 -10.33
CA VAL A 206 22.53 -8.85 -10.13
C VAL A 206 23.97 -8.42 -9.88
N GLU A 207 24.47 -7.38 -10.56
CA GLU A 207 25.83 -6.88 -10.35
C GLU A 207 26.02 -6.34 -8.93
N TYR A 208 25.12 -5.47 -8.48
CA TYR A 208 25.18 -4.88 -7.12
C TYR A 208 24.91 -5.92 -6.02
N LEU A 209 24.01 -6.87 -6.25
CA LEU A 209 23.77 -7.98 -5.31
C LEU A 209 25.02 -8.85 -5.16
N ASN A 210 25.72 -9.15 -6.25
CA ASN A 210 26.96 -9.91 -6.19
C ASN A 210 28.06 -9.15 -5.42
N ALA A 211 28.12 -7.82 -5.57
CA ALA A 211 29.01 -6.99 -4.76
C ALA A 211 28.63 -7.06 -3.27
N TYR A 212 27.34 -6.95 -2.95
CA TYR A 212 26.83 -7.05 -1.57
C TYR A 212 27.17 -8.39 -0.92
N TYR A 213 26.95 -9.52 -1.61
CA TYR A 213 27.26 -10.85 -1.06
C TYR A 213 28.74 -11.07 -0.75
N ARG A 214 29.64 -10.37 -1.45
CA ARG A 214 31.09 -10.43 -1.16
C ARG A 214 31.46 -9.68 0.12
N VAL A 215 30.76 -8.60 0.42
CA VAL A 215 31.05 -7.75 1.59
C VAL A 215 30.32 -8.27 2.84
N CYS A 216 29.08 -8.76 2.70
CA CYS A 216 28.23 -9.21 3.80
C CYS A 216 27.95 -10.72 3.74
N PRO A 217 28.87 -11.59 4.20
CA PRO A 217 28.66 -13.03 4.18
C PRO A 217 27.59 -13.46 5.19
N LEU A 218 26.47 -13.98 4.69
CA LEU A 218 25.38 -14.51 5.53
C LEU A 218 25.66 -15.96 5.93
N LYS A 219 25.58 -16.27 7.24
CA LYS A 219 25.67 -17.64 7.77
C LYS A 219 24.27 -18.14 8.12
N GLN A 220 23.84 -19.23 7.50
CA GLN A 220 22.60 -19.91 7.90
C GLN A 220 22.87 -20.85 9.07
N THR A 221 22.19 -20.62 10.19
CA THR A 221 22.13 -21.59 11.28
C THR A 221 21.03 -22.60 11.00
N LYS A 222 21.32 -23.90 11.10
CA LYS A 222 20.28 -24.94 10.99
C LYS A 222 19.21 -24.70 12.06
N LYS A 223 17.94 -24.69 11.64
CA LYS A 223 16.79 -24.73 12.57
C LYS A 223 16.94 -26.00 13.42
N LYS A 224 17.06 -25.84 14.74
CA LYS A 224 16.96 -26.93 15.71
C LYS A 224 15.51 -27.34 15.85
#